data_AF-A0A8B6FF82-F1
#
_entry.id   AF-A0A8B6FF82-F1
#
_cell.length_a   1.000
_cell.length_b   1.000
_cell.length_c   1.000
_cell.angle_alpha   90.00
_cell.angle_beta   90.00
_cell.angle_gamma   90.00
#
_symmetry.space_group_name_H-M   'P 1'
#
loop_
_entity.id
_entity.type
_entity.pdbx_description
1 polymer ?
#
loop_
_entity_poly.entity_id
_entity_poly.type
_entity_poly.pdbx_seq_one_letter_code
_entity_poly.pdbx_strand_id
1 'polypeptide(L)'
;MHYRNALFIARILSTRFYHEVDKEFLSTLFSNRAFCCLKKDMYTEAIQDCESAIRINENNIKAYYRQVLRLKAQKKHAEALKVAEMGYLKQPSVFKETVEELREIVEQHAKTYKTQVSIEKSSTIIERDELDPDWLKGTNIKIRKKEKSNNKSNKQEKVNNNLNVTPSRNVLTPISMNEDTSTESDSEYSDDRR
;
A
#
# COMPACT_ATOMS: atom_id res chain seq x y z
N MET A 1 0.24 -36.26 -7.67
CA MET A 1 0.85 -36.34 -6.32
C MET A 1 2.20 -35.62 -6.17
N HIS A 2 2.87 -35.18 -7.25
CA HIS A 2 4.29 -34.76 -7.21
C HIS A 2 4.64 -33.51 -6.38
N TYR A 3 3.69 -32.61 -6.14
CA TYR A 3 3.98 -31.34 -5.48
C TYR A 3 3.92 -31.38 -3.94
N ARG A 4 3.23 -32.36 -3.34
CA ARG A 4 3.13 -32.50 -1.88
C ARG A 4 4.48 -32.83 -1.25
N ASN A 5 5.27 -33.70 -1.88
CA ASN A 5 6.61 -34.07 -1.40
C ASN A 5 7.57 -32.88 -1.49
N ALA A 6 7.53 -32.12 -2.58
CA ALA A 6 8.34 -30.91 -2.73
C ALA A 6 7.98 -29.83 -1.68
N LEU A 7 6.69 -29.64 -1.41
CA LEU A 7 6.19 -28.74 -0.36
C LEU A 7 6.68 -29.14 1.05
N PHE A 8 6.64 -30.43 1.35
CA PHE A 8 7.05 -31.00 2.64
C PHE A 8 8.56 -30.88 2.84
N ILE A 9 9.35 -31.29 1.85
CA ILE A 9 10.81 -31.18 1.88
C ILE A 9 11.23 -29.71 2.00
N ALA A 10 10.59 -28.80 1.25
CA ALA A 10 10.86 -27.35 1.36
C ALA A 10 10.62 -26.81 2.76
N ARG A 11 9.51 -27.21 3.40
CA ARG A 11 9.21 -26.82 4.79
C ARG A 11 10.27 -27.34 5.75
N ILE A 12 10.65 -28.62 5.65
CA ILE A 12 11.65 -29.22 6.53
C ILE A 12 13.02 -28.56 6.34
N LEU A 13 13.48 -28.38 5.12
CA LEU A 13 14.76 -27.74 4.83
C LEU A 13 14.79 -26.29 5.34
N SER A 14 13.69 -25.55 5.19
CA SER A 14 13.59 -24.17 5.69
C SER A 14 13.58 -24.06 7.22
N THR A 15 13.16 -25.10 7.94
CA THR A 15 13.04 -25.06 9.41
C THR A 15 14.20 -25.72 10.12
N ARG A 16 14.68 -26.86 9.62
CA ARG A 16 15.65 -27.71 10.31
C ARG A 16 17.10 -27.50 9.84
N PHE A 17 17.31 -27.10 8.59
CA PHE A 17 18.64 -27.03 7.96
C PHE A 17 18.90 -25.71 7.23
N TYR A 18 18.19 -24.62 7.60
CA TYR A 18 18.27 -23.36 6.86
C TYR A 18 19.69 -22.76 6.81
N HIS A 19 20.54 -23.12 7.76
CA HIS A 19 21.93 -22.69 7.89
C HIS A 19 22.90 -23.50 7.02
N GLU A 20 22.51 -24.70 6.57
CA GLU A 20 23.33 -25.59 5.74
C GLU A 20 22.95 -25.55 4.26
N VAL A 21 21.77 -25.00 3.94
CA VAL A 21 21.23 -25.00 2.58
C VAL A 21 21.51 -23.67 1.88
N ASP A 22 22.07 -23.75 0.67
CA ASP A 22 22.34 -22.57 -0.16
C ASP A 22 21.08 -21.71 -0.35
N LYS A 23 21.23 -20.40 -0.11
CA LYS A 23 20.14 -19.42 -0.24
C LYS A 23 19.54 -19.42 -1.66
N GLU A 24 20.38 -19.59 -2.67
CA GLU A 24 19.93 -19.67 -4.07
C GLU A 24 19.06 -20.91 -4.34
N PHE A 25 19.45 -22.06 -3.78
CA PHE A 25 18.65 -23.28 -3.85
C PHE A 25 17.31 -23.09 -3.14
N LEU A 26 17.31 -22.48 -1.96
CA LEU A 26 16.10 -22.20 -1.19
C LEU A 26 15.14 -21.27 -1.95
N SER A 27 15.65 -20.21 -2.58
CA SER A 27 14.85 -19.32 -3.43
C SER A 27 14.23 -20.07 -4.62
N THR A 28 15.01 -20.94 -5.27
CA THR A 28 14.52 -21.78 -6.38
C THR A 28 13.39 -22.70 -5.92
N LEU A 29 13.52 -23.28 -4.72
CA LEU A 29 12.53 -24.17 -4.15
C LEU A 29 11.20 -23.45 -3.86
N PHE A 30 11.24 -22.27 -3.23
CA PHE A 30 10.05 -21.43 -3.03
C PHE A 30 9.41 -21.02 -4.36
N SER A 31 10.22 -20.62 -5.34
CA SER A 31 9.71 -20.26 -6.66
C SER A 31 9.00 -21.45 -7.32
N ASN A 32 9.57 -22.66 -7.24
CA ASN A 32 8.94 -23.86 -7.79
C ASN A 32 7.66 -24.22 -7.05
N ARG A 33 7.64 -24.08 -5.72
CA ARG A 33 6.45 -24.24 -4.88
C ARG A 33 5.32 -23.30 -5.29
N ALA A 34 5.64 -22.02 -5.53
CA ALA A 34 4.68 -21.04 -6.03
C ALA A 34 4.04 -21.45 -7.37
N PHE A 35 4.84 -22.00 -8.30
CA PHE A 35 4.32 -22.50 -9.56
C PHE A 35 3.33 -23.66 -9.38
N CYS A 36 3.60 -24.54 -8.43
CA CYS A 36 2.70 -25.65 -8.10
C CYS A 36 1.39 -25.14 -7.51
N CYS A 37 1.47 -24.14 -6.63
CA CYS A 37 0.31 -23.48 -6.05
C CYS A 37 -0.53 -22.76 -7.13
N LEU A 38 0.11 -22.11 -8.11
CA LEU A 38 -0.58 -21.52 -9.25
C LEU A 38 -1.37 -22.56 -10.06
N LYS A 39 -0.81 -23.75 -10.28
CA LYS A 39 -1.51 -24.85 -10.98
C LYS A 39 -2.67 -25.45 -10.19
N LYS A 40 -2.79 -25.13 -8.90
CA LYS A 40 -3.85 -25.57 -8.00
C LYS A 40 -4.80 -24.44 -7.58
N ASP A 41 -4.68 -23.27 -8.22
CA ASP A 41 -5.44 -22.05 -7.88
C ASP A 41 -5.29 -21.59 -6.42
N MET A 42 -4.21 -22.01 -5.75
CA MET A 42 -3.83 -21.58 -4.40
C MET A 42 -3.07 -20.25 -4.48
N TYR A 43 -3.79 -19.18 -4.81
CA TYR A 43 -3.19 -17.89 -5.15
C TYR A 43 -2.57 -17.15 -3.96
N THR A 44 -3.01 -17.41 -2.73
CA THR A 44 -2.50 -16.78 -1.51
C THR A 44 -1.12 -17.29 -1.15
N GLU A 45 -0.96 -18.61 -1.14
CA GLU A 45 0.30 -19.30 -0.86
C GLU A 45 1.31 -19.04 -1.98
N ALA A 46 0.85 -18.98 -3.24
CA ALA A 46 1.71 -18.65 -4.36
C ALA A 46 2.36 -17.25 -4.22
N ILE A 47 1.63 -16.25 -3.71
CA ILE A 47 2.22 -14.92 -3.44
C ILE A 47 3.27 -15.01 -2.36
N GLN A 48 2.93 -15.61 -1.22
CA GLN A 48 3.86 -15.69 -0.08
C GLN A 48 5.15 -16.40 -0.47
N ASP A 49 5.04 -17.43 -1.31
CA ASP A 49 6.18 -18.17 -1.85
C ASP A 49 7.01 -17.31 -2.81
N CYS A 50 6.39 -16.56 -3.70
CA CYS A 50 7.11 -15.65 -4.60
C CYS A 50 7.83 -14.54 -3.81
N GLU A 51 7.15 -13.91 -2.86
CA GLU A 51 7.73 -12.87 -2.01
C GLU A 51 8.90 -13.40 -1.18
N SER A 52 8.77 -14.63 -0.65
CA SER A 52 9.86 -15.28 0.09
C SER A 52 11.03 -15.61 -0.84
N ALA A 53 10.77 -16.11 -2.05
CA ALA A 53 11.81 -16.37 -3.04
C ALA A 53 12.58 -15.09 -3.44
N ILE A 54 11.86 -13.97 -3.62
CA ILE A 54 12.44 -12.66 -3.97
C ILE A 54 13.26 -12.10 -2.80
N ARG A 55 12.75 -12.19 -1.56
CA ARG A 55 13.50 -11.76 -0.36
C ARG A 55 14.80 -12.53 -0.15
N ILE A 56 14.82 -13.82 -0.50
CA ILE A 56 16.01 -14.66 -0.36
C ILE A 56 17.00 -14.40 -1.50
N ASN A 57 16.51 -14.28 -2.73
CA ASN A 57 17.31 -13.98 -3.90
C ASN A 57 16.55 -13.04 -4.84
N GLU A 58 16.94 -11.77 -4.82
CA GLU A 58 16.35 -10.72 -5.65
C GLU A 58 16.64 -10.89 -7.14
N ASN A 59 17.57 -11.76 -7.52
CA ASN A 59 17.89 -12.06 -8.92
C ASN A 59 17.11 -13.26 -9.45
N ASN A 60 16.20 -13.86 -8.65
CA ASN A 60 15.35 -14.95 -9.11
C ASN A 60 14.22 -14.45 -10.02
N ILE A 61 14.53 -14.31 -11.30
CA ILE A 61 13.62 -13.83 -12.36
C ILE A 61 12.32 -14.64 -12.42
N LYS A 62 12.40 -15.96 -12.21
CA LYS A 62 11.23 -16.85 -12.23
C LYS A 62 10.24 -16.51 -11.13
N ALA A 63 10.71 -16.05 -9.96
CA ALA A 63 9.84 -15.66 -8.86
C ALA A 63 9.01 -14.41 -9.20
N TYR A 64 9.63 -13.38 -9.78
CA TYR A 64 8.92 -12.19 -10.27
C TYR A 64 7.88 -12.57 -11.34
N TYR A 65 8.28 -13.36 -12.33
CA TYR A 65 7.37 -13.78 -13.40
C TYR A 65 6.14 -14.54 -12.87
N ARG A 66 6.36 -15.46 -11.93
CA ARG A 66 5.28 -16.23 -11.28
C ARG A 66 4.37 -15.33 -10.44
N GLN A 67 4.92 -14.33 -9.74
CA GLN A 67 4.13 -13.36 -8.99
C GLN A 67 3.26 -12.48 -9.90
N VAL A 68 3.81 -12.02 -11.03
CA VAL A 68 3.06 -11.26 -12.05
C VAL A 68 1.91 -12.10 -12.61
N LEU A 69 2.18 -13.35 -13.01
CA LEU A 69 1.14 -14.26 -13.52
C LEU A 69 0.02 -14.47 -12.51
N ARG A 70 0.36 -14.65 -11.25
CA ARG A 70 -0.61 -14.74 -10.18
C ARG A 70 -1.45 -13.46 -10.11
N LEU A 71 -0.81 -12.29 -10.03
CA LEU A 71 -1.51 -11.01 -9.84
C LEU A 71 -2.43 -10.71 -11.03
N LYS A 72 -2.02 -11.08 -12.25
CA LYS A 72 -2.87 -11.10 -13.46
C LYS A 72 -4.10 -11.99 -13.28
N ALA A 73 -3.93 -13.23 -12.79
CA ALA A 73 -5.04 -14.14 -12.54
C ALA A 73 -6.06 -13.58 -11.53
N GLN A 74 -5.61 -12.78 -10.56
CA GLN A 74 -6.49 -12.09 -9.61
C GLN A 74 -7.04 -10.75 -10.08
N LYS A 75 -6.80 -10.34 -11.34
CA LYS A 75 -7.20 -9.04 -11.89
C LYS A 75 -6.62 -7.85 -11.12
N LYS A 76 -5.54 -8.06 -10.35
CA LYS A 76 -4.81 -7.02 -9.62
C LYS A 76 -3.75 -6.39 -10.53
N HIS A 77 -4.20 -5.78 -11.63
CA HIS A 77 -3.32 -5.31 -12.71
C HIS A 77 -2.33 -4.23 -12.25
N ALA A 78 -2.73 -3.34 -11.33
CA ALA A 78 -1.84 -2.29 -10.81
C ALA A 78 -0.70 -2.85 -9.94
N GLU A 79 -0.98 -3.85 -9.10
CA GLU A 79 0.06 -4.56 -8.33
C GLU A 79 0.96 -5.37 -9.25
N ALA A 80 0.38 -6.06 -10.25
CA ALA A 80 1.11 -6.82 -11.24
C ALA A 80 2.11 -5.94 -12.01
N LEU A 81 1.70 -4.74 -12.40
CA LEU A 81 2.55 -3.79 -13.13
C LEU A 81 3.78 -3.42 -12.32
N LYS A 82 3.62 -3.09 -11.03
CA LYS A 82 4.76 -2.76 -10.15
C LYS A 82 5.77 -3.90 -10.07
N VAL A 83 5.29 -5.14 -9.90
CA VAL A 83 6.17 -6.31 -9.83
C VAL A 83 6.85 -6.58 -11.17
N ALA A 84 6.13 -6.39 -12.29
CA ALA A 84 6.69 -6.54 -13.62
C ALA A 84 7.76 -5.48 -13.91
N GLU A 85 7.59 -4.24 -13.44
CA GLU A 85 8.60 -3.18 -13.51
C GLU A 85 9.85 -3.54 -12.69
N MET A 86 9.69 -4.06 -11.47
CA MET A 86 10.83 -4.57 -10.69
C MET A 86 11.57 -5.70 -11.41
N GLY A 87 10.83 -6.64 -12.00
CA GLY A 87 11.40 -7.73 -12.81
C GLY A 87 12.10 -7.20 -14.07
N TYR A 88 11.55 -6.16 -14.71
CA TYR A 88 12.12 -5.52 -15.90
C TYR A 88 13.48 -4.89 -15.61
N LEU A 89 13.67 -4.27 -14.44
CA LEU A 89 14.98 -3.75 -14.02
C LEU A 89 16.05 -4.84 -13.90
N LYS A 90 15.64 -6.08 -13.57
CA LYS A 90 16.56 -7.23 -13.45
C LYS A 90 16.82 -7.88 -14.81
N GLN A 91 15.78 -8.12 -15.61
CA GLN A 91 15.90 -8.67 -16.96
C GLN A 91 14.85 -8.10 -17.91
N PRO A 92 15.21 -7.07 -18.70
CA PRO A 92 14.28 -6.40 -19.60
C PRO A 92 13.68 -7.31 -20.67
N SER A 93 14.45 -8.28 -21.18
CA SER A 93 14.04 -9.15 -22.29
C SER A 93 12.79 -9.99 -21.99
N VAL A 94 12.60 -10.39 -20.74
CA VAL A 94 11.47 -11.25 -20.34
C VAL A 94 10.23 -10.41 -19.99
N PHE A 95 10.41 -9.23 -19.39
CA PHE A 95 9.29 -8.46 -18.86
C PHE A 95 8.78 -7.37 -19.81
N LYS A 96 9.52 -7.00 -20.86
CA LYS A 96 9.15 -5.89 -21.78
C LYS A 96 7.70 -5.97 -22.25
N GLU A 97 7.30 -7.11 -22.82
CA GLU A 97 5.94 -7.32 -23.33
C GLU A 97 4.92 -7.29 -22.19
N THR A 98 5.20 -7.96 -21.08
CA THR A 98 4.27 -8.02 -19.94
C THR A 98 4.03 -6.66 -19.29
N VAL A 99 5.04 -5.79 -19.25
CA VAL A 99 4.92 -4.44 -18.70
C VAL A 99 4.04 -3.59 -19.62
N GLU A 100 4.26 -3.65 -20.94
CA GLU A 100 3.47 -2.89 -21.90
C GLU A 100 1.99 -3.30 -21.85
N GLU A 101 1.72 -4.62 -21.91
CA GLU A 101 0.36 -5.17 -21.79
C GLU A 101 -0.33 -4.71 -20.50
N LEU A 102 0.37 -4.76 -19.35
CA LEU A 102 -0.19 -4.35 -18.06
C LEU A 102 -0.41 -2.83 -17.97
N ARG A 103 0.46 -2.01 -18.59
CA ARG A 103 0.26 -0.55 -18.64
C ARG A 103 -1.00 -0.20 -19.42
N GLU A 104 -1.19 -0.80 -20.60
CA GLU A 104 -2.36 -0.58 -21.43
C GLU A 104 -3.66 -0.95 -20.68
N ILE A 105 -3.69 -2.12 -20.05
CA ILE A 105 -4.85 -2.59 -19.27
C ILE A 105 -5.17 -1.60 -18.14
N VAL A 106 -4.18 -1.17 -17.36
CA VAL A 106 -4.38 -0.24 -16.25
C VAL A 106 -4.92 1.11 -16.77
N GLU A 107 -4.41 1.60 -17.89
CA GLU A 107 -4.88 2.86 -18.49
C GLU A 107 -6.32 2.74 -19.01
N GLN A 108 -6.67 1.62 -19.66
CA GLN A 108 -8.03 1.34 -20.11
C GLN A 108 -9.02 1.30 -18.94
N HIS A 109 -8.67 0.59 -17.85
CA HIS A 109 -9.49 0.58 -16.64
C HIS A 109 -9.68 1.98 -16.04
N ALA A 110 -8.63 2.81 -16.05
CA ALA A 110 -8.72 4.20 -15.56
C ALA A 110 -9.61 5.08 -16.46
N LYS A 111 -9.55 4.92 -17.79
CA LYS A 111 -10.43 5.61 -18.75
C LYS A 111 -11.89 5.19 -18.54
N THR A 112 -12.15 3.89 -18.47
CA THR A 112 -13.51 3.34 -18.22
C THR A 112 -14.09 3.87 -16.91
N TYR A 113 -13.30 3.90 -15.83
CA TYR A 113 -13.75 4.44 -14.55
C TYR A 113 -14.11 5.94 -14.64
N LYS A 114 -13.28 6.76 -15.31
CA LYS A 114 -13.57 8.20 -15.49
C LYS A 114 -14.85 8.44 -16.31
N THR A 115 -15.07 7.64 -17.36
CA THR A 115 -16.27 7.72 -18.19
C THR A 115 -17.52 7.33 -17.39
N GLN A 116 -17.47 6.23 -16.62
CA GLN A 116 -18.57 5.78 -15.76
C GLN A 116 -18.96 6.84 -14.72
N VAL A 117 -17.97 7.40 -14.01
CA VAL A 117 -18.20 8.47 -13.02
C VAL A 117 -18.81 9.72 -13.64
N SER A 118 -18.45 10.04 -14.89
CA SER A 118 -19.02 11.19 -15.61
C SER A 118 -20.47 10.94 -16.03
N ILE A 119 -20.79 9.72 -16.45
CA ILE A 119 -22.15 9.29 -16.80
C ILE A 119 -23.05 9.29 -15.56
N GLU A 120 -22.60 8.70 -14.44
CA GLU A 120 -23.35 8.66 -13.17
C GLU A 120 -23.65 10.05 -12.61
N LYS A 121 -22.71 10.99 -12.76
CA LYS A 121 -22.94 12.39 -12.37
C LYS A 121 -23.95 13.09 -13.26
N SER A 122 -23.97 12.80 -14.56
CA SER A 122 -24.95 13.37 -15.49
C SER A 122 -26.36 12.79 -15.31
N SER A 123 -26.48 11.50 -14.96
CA SER A 123 -27.77 10.87 -14.67
C SER A 123 -28.37 11.30 -13.32
N THR A 124 -27.53 11.71 -12.36
CA THR A 124 -27.98 12.24 -11.05
C THR A 124 -28.47 13.69 -11.12
N ILE A 125 -28.25 14.40 -12.24
CA ILE A 125 -28.64 15.82 -12.40
C ILE A 125 -30.08 15.99 -12.91
N ILE A 126 -30.76 14.91 -13.33
CA ILE A 126 -32.16 14.96 -13.77
C ILE A 126 -33.06 14.54 -12.59
N GLU A 127 -34.07 15.37 -12.30
CA GLU A 127 -34.98 15.38 -11.13
C GLU A 127 -34.42 15.89 -9.79
N ARG A 128 -33.92 17.13 -9.78
CA ARG A 128 -34.43 18.09 -8.79
C ARG A 128 -35.41 19.02 -9.48
N ASP A 129 -36.50 18.44 -9.98
CA ASP A 129 -37.68 19.26 -10.20
C ASP A 129 -38.08 19.85 -8.86
N GLU A 130 -38.41 21.13 -8.91
CA GLU A 130 -38.66 22.00 -7.79
C GLU A 130 -39.49 21.28 -6.71
N LEU A 131 -38.89 21.07 -5.53
CA LEU A 131 -39.64 20.63 -4.36
C LEU A 131 -40.73 21.66 -4.09
N ASP A 132 -41.94 21.39 -4.55
CA ASP A 132 -43.11 22.25 -4.36
C ASP A 132 -43.28 22.48 -2.85
N PRO A 133 -43.18 23.74 -2.36
CA PRO A 133 -43.25 24.04 -0.92
C PRO A 133 -44.57 23.62 -0.25
N ASP A 134 -45.56 23.18 -1.01
CA ASP A 134 -46.88 22.79 -0.50
C ASP A 134 -46.85 21.61 0.47
N TRP A 135 -45.86 20.71 0.41
CA TRP A 135 -45.73 19.65 1.41
C TRP A 135 -45.30 20.16 2.80
N LEU A 136 -44.79 21.39 2.91
CA LEU A 136 -44.43 22.02 4.18
C LEU A 136 -45.60 22.75 4.86
N LYS A 137 -46.73 22.96 4.15
CA LYS A 137 -47.92 23.63 4.69
C LYS A 137 -48.58 22.75 5.76
N GLY A 138 -48.19 22.95 7.01
CA GLY A 138 -48.68 22.18 8.18
C GLY A 138 -47.58 21.80 9.16
N THR A 139 -46.31 21.96 8.79
CA THR A 139 -45.17 21.75 9.68
C THR A 139 -44.69 23.09 10.26
N ASN A 140 -44.40 23.15 11.56
CA ASN A 140 -43.86 24.35 12.25
C ASN A 140 -42.36 24.59 11.94
N ILE A 141 -41.89 24.19 10.76
CA ILE A 141 -40.47 24.23 10.37
C ILE A 141 -40.20 25.55 9.62
N LYS A 142 -39.45 26.46 10.26
CA LYS A 142 -39.04 27.74 9.64
C LYS A 142 -37.79 27.54 8.79
N ILE A 143 -37.94 27.57 7.46
CA ILE A 143 -36.81 27.50 6.52
C ILE A 143 -36.10 28.86 6.49
N ARG A 144 -34.84 28.92 6.96
CA ARG A 144 -33.98 30.09 6.82
C ARG A 144 -33.28 30.04 5.45
N LYS A 145 -33.67 30.91 4.51
CA LYS A 145 -32.94 31.05 3.24
C LYS A 145 -31.51 31.55 3.55
N LYS A 146 -30.50 30.79 3.13
CA LYS A 146 -29.11 31.22 3.17
C LYS A 146 -28.89 32.17 2.00
N GLU A 147 -28.78 33.46 2.27
CA GLU A 147 -28.38 34.44 1.25
C GLU A 147 -26.97 34.12 0.75
N LYS A 148 -26.80 34.14 -0.57
CA LYS A 148 -25.49 34.01 -1.20
C LYS A 148 -24.71 35.28 -0.94
N SER A 149 -23.63 35.20 -0.17
CA SER A 149 -22.67 36.30 -0.01
C SER A 149 -21.99 36.58 -1.35
N ASN A 150 -22.38 37.66 -2.00
CA ASN A 150 -21.68 38.22 -3.15
C ASN A 150 -20.36 38.87 -2.68
N ASN A 151 -19.22 38.24 -2.95
CA ASN A 151 -17.93 38.92 -2.84
C ASN A 151 -17.73 39.83 -4.06
N LYS A 152 -17.83 41.15 -3.84
CA LYS A 152 -17.34 42.17 -4.77
C LYS A 152 -16.41 43.16 -4.06
N SER A 153 -15.22 43.29 -4.67
CA SER A 153 -14.37 44.49 -4.82
C SER A 153 -13.66 45.13 -3.61
N ASN A 154 -12.33 44.94 -3.60
CA ASN A 154 -11.26 45.93 -3.80
C ASN A 154 -11.16 47.25 -2.99
N LYS A 155 -9.92 47.43 -2.48
CA LYS A 155 -9.07 48.64 -2.33
C LYS A 155 -9.33 49.67 -1.21
N GLN A 156 -8.35 49.66 -0.28
CA GLN A 156 -7.53 50.77 0.26
C GLN A 156 -8.21 52.03 0.80
N GLU A 157 -7.98 52.31 2.09
CA GLU A 157 -7.33 53.57 2.51
C GLU A 157 -6.86 53.55 3.98
N LYS A 158 -5.73 54.25 4.21
CA LYS A 158 -4.95 54.36 5.44
C LYS A 158 -5.58 55.37 6.41
N VAL A 159 -5.53 55.14 7.72
CA VAL A 159 -5.24 56.19 8.72
C VAL A 159 -4.46 55.58 9.89
N ASN A 160 -3.35 56.25 10.21
CA ASN A 160 -2.42 55.96 11.31
C ASN A 160 -3.04 56.22 12.69
N ASN A 161 -2.53 55.55 13.73
CA ASN A 161 -1.93 56.26 14.87
C ASN A 161 -1.11 55.32 15.77
N ASN A 162 0.13 55.74 16.02
CA ASN A 162 1.13 55.13 16.88
C ASN A 162 0.74 55.20 18.36
N LEU A 163 1.20 54.22 19.14
CA LEU A 163 1.84 54.45 20.45
C LEU A 163 2.71 53.23 20.82
N ASN A 164 4.01 53.46 20.82
CA ASN A 164 5.04 52.59 21.38
C ASN A 164 4.85 52.43 22.88
N VAL A 165 5.19 51.26 23.45
CA VAL A 165 6.18 51.08 24.55
C VAL A 165 6.53 49.59 24.63
N THR A 166 7.80 49.25 24.42
CA THR A 166 8.50 48.03 24.91
C THR A 166 9.31 48.43 26.17
N PRO A 167 10.12 47.58 26.84
CA PRO A 167 10.34 46.13 26.72
C PRO A 167 10.39 45.40 28.09
N SER A 168 10.38 44.07 28.10
CA SER A 168 11.33 43.31 28.94
C SER A 168 11.49 41.86 28.52
N ARG A 169 12.74 41.44 28.66
CA ARG A 169 13.46 40.30 28.10
C ARG A 169 13.62 39.23 29.16
N ASN A 170 13.63 37.95 28.75
CA ASN A 170 14.46 36.83 29.27
C ASN A 170 13.91 35.54 28.64
N VAL A 171 14.48 35.04 27.54
CA VAL A 171 15.67 34.17 27.40
C VAL A 171 15.52 32.81 28.10
N LEU A 172 15.74 31.79 27.25
CA LEU A 172 15.62 30.35 27.41
C LEU A 172 16.43 29.73 28.55
N THR A 173 15.96 28.56 29.01
CA THR A 173 16.80 27.42 29.38
C THR A 173 16.14 26.10 28.95
N PRO A 174 16.84 25.19 28.25
CA PRO A 174 16.43 23.80 28.06
C PRO A 174 16.96 22.92 29.21
N ILE A 175 16.16 21.96 29.68
CA ILE A 175 16.57 21.00 30.71
C ILE A 175 17.25 19.78 30.06
N SER A 176 18.42 19.47 30.61
CA SER A 176 19.40 18.47 30.25
C SER A 176 19.02 17.04 30.67
N MET A 177 19.57 16.11 29.88
CA MET A 177 20.09 14.76 30.18
C MET A 177 20.10 14.30 31.64
N ASN A 178 19.75 13.02 31.84
CA ASN A 178 20.38 12.17 32.85
C ASN A 178 20.66 10.79 32.22
N GLU A 179 21.95 10.49 32.03
CA GLU A 179 22.50 9.14 31.99
C GLU A 179 22.75 8.72 33.45
N ASP A 180 22.43 7.48 33.80
CA ASP A 180 23.03 6.82 34.95
C ASP A 180 23.43 5.40 34.54
N THR A 181 24.69 5.08 34.83
CA THR A 181 25.39 3.82 34.58
C THR A 181 25.82 3.24 35.92
N SER A 182 25.76 1.91 36.09
CA SER A 182 26.62 1.00 36.89
C SER A 182 25.84 -0.30 37.17
N THR A 183 26.23 -1.47 36.59
CA THR A 183 27.14 -2.52 37.13
C THR A 183 26.65 -3.10 38.48
N GLU A 184 26.57 -4.40 38.78
CA GLU A 184 27.41 -5.55 38.43
C GLU A 184 26.82 -6.87 39.01
N SER A 185 27.32 -8.01 38.52
CA SER A 185 27.49 -9.34 39.17
C SER A 185 26.34 -10.37 39.33
N ASP A 186 26.50 -11.46 38.56
CA ASP A 186 26.57 -12.90 38.93
C ASP A 186 25.56 -13.57 39.88
N SER A 187 24.88 -14.61 39.36
CA SER A 187 24.78 -15.90 40.06
C SER A 187 24.48 -17.05 39.09
N GLU A 188 25.32 -18.07 39.18
CA GLU A 188 25.21 -19.41 38.60
C GLU A 188 23.85 -20.08 38.87
N TYR A 189 23.35 -20.88 37.92
CA TYR A 189 22.45 -21.98 38.26
C TYR A 189 22.78 -23.23 37.42
N SER A 190 23.30 -24.21 38.14
CA SER A 190 23.64 -25.56 37.69
C SER A 190 22.40 -26.42 37.50
N ASP A 191 22.40 -27.20 36.42
CA ASP A 191 22.20 -28.67 36.39
C ASP A 191 21.19 -29.30 37.38
N ASP A 192 20.08 -29.88 36.88
CA ASP A 192 19.58 -31.16 37.40
C ASP A 192 18.62 -31.91 36.44
N ARG A 193 19.15 -33.02 35.89
CA ARG A 193 18.56 -34.37 35.71
C ARG A 193 17.03 -34.56 35.67
N ARG A 194 16.54 -35.17 34.57
CA ARG A 194 16.23 -36.62 34.45
C ARG A 194 15.69 -36.96 33.06
#